data_AF-A0A0F5YAR0-F1
#
_entry.id   AF-A0A0F5YAR0-F1
#
_cell.length_a   1.000
_cell.length_b   1.000
_cell.length_c   1.000
_cell.angle_alpha   90.00
_cell.angle_beta   90.00
_cell.angle_gamma   90.00
#
_symmetry.space_group_name_H-M   'P 1'
#
loop_
_entity.id
_entity.type
_entity.pdbx_description
1 polymer ?
#
loop_
_entity_poly.entity_id
_entity_poly.type
_entity_poly.pdbx_seq_one_letter_code
_entity_poly.pdbx_strand_id
1 'polypeptide(L)'
;MPANPLPLGYLLKKAGLISESQVIRALEIQQATDKQMRIGEIIAYQGWLKQETIDFFAECLPQMRSQPKQRIGQYLKLARLINDRQIQAILDEQLQTDLRFGEIAVLKGWVNTETVNFIIRHLQGEPLAISLSK
;
A
#
# COMPACT_ATOMS: atom_id res chain seq x y z
N MET A 1 -20.32 5.93 -16.02
CA MET A 1 -18.95 5.74 -16.54
C MET A 1 -18.13 5.03 -15.48
N PRO A 2 -17.40 3.95 -15.78
CA PRO A 2 -16.58 3.29 -14.76
C PRO A 2 -15.50 4.28 -14.32
N ALA A 3 -15.32 4.42 -12.99
CA ALA A 3 -14.25 5.24 -12.43
C ALA A 3 -12.91 4.75 -12.97
N ASN A 4 -12.11 5.63 -13.57
CA ASN A 4 -10.77 5.27 -14.01
C ASN A 4 -9.94 4.88 -12.77
N PRO A 5 -9.47 3.62 -12.63
CA PRO A 5 -8.65 3.24 -11.50
C PRO A 5 -7.38 4.10 -11.48
N LEU A 6 -6.93 4.50 -10.27
CA LEU A 6 -5.69 5.24 -10.13
C LEU A 6 -4.54 4.49 -10.83
N PRO A 7 -3.62 5.21 -11.51
CA PRO A 7 -2.37 4.61 -11.95
C PRO A 7 -1.64 3.95 -10.77
N LEU A 8 -1.16 2.73 -10.96
CA LEU A 8 -0.53 1.94 -9.89
C LEU A 8 0.63 2.68 -9.21
N GLY A 9 1.49 3.35 -9.98
CA GLY A 9 2.58 4.16 -9.42
C GLY A 9 2.10 5.28 -8.50
N TYR A 10 1.00 5.96 -8.85
CA TYR A 10 0.40 6.99 -8.01
C TYR A 10 -0.21 6.39 -6.73
N LEU A 11 -0.88 5.24 -6.85
CA LEU A 11 -1.46 4.53 -5.71
C LEU A 11 -0.39 4.13 -4.69
N LEU A 12 0.70 3.53 -5.15
CA LEU A 12 1.84 3.11 -4.32
C LEU A 12 2.54 4.32 -3.67
N LYS A 13 2.68 5.44 -4.40
CA LYS A 13 3.19 6.71 -3.85
C LYS A 13 2.27 7.25 -2.76
N LYS A 14 0.96 7.30 -3.01
CA LYS A 14 -0.04 7.79 -2.05
C LYS A 14 -0.07 6.94 -0.78
N ALA A 15 0.23 5.65 -0.89
CA ALA A 15 0.40 4.73 0.23
C ALA A 15 1.78 4.84 0.92
N GLY A 16 2.69 5.70 0.44
CA GLY A 16 4.03 5.85 0.99
C GLY A 16 4.95 4.64 0.78
N LEU A 17 4.62 3.74 -0.14
CA LEU A 17 5.41 2.52 -0.41
C LEU A 17 6.58 2.77 -1.35
N ILE A 18 6.47 3.82 -2.15
CA ILE A 18 7.53 4.31 -3.04
C ILE A 18 7.52 5.84 -3.02
N SER A 19 8.66 6.44 -3.33
CA SER A 19 8.83 7.89 -3.47
C SER A 19 8.40 8.39 -4.85
N GLU A 20 8.19 9.69 -4.97
CA GLU A 20 7.92 10.35 -6.26
C GLU A 20 9.06 10.16 -7.27
N SER A 21 10.31 10.25 -6.81
CA SER A 21 11.49 10.01 -7.66
C SER A 21 11.54 8.57 -8.18
N GLN A 22 11.14 7.58 -7.38
CA GLN A 22 11.00 6.19 -7.84
C GLN A 22 9.89 6.04 -8.89
N VAL A 23 8.76 6.76 -8.75
CA VAL A 23 7.70 6.77 -9.78
C VAL A 23 8.22 7.36 -11.08
N ILE A 24 8.87 8.53 -11.03
CA ILE A 24 9.45 9.20 -12.21
C ILE A 24 10.46 8.28 -12.90
N ARG A 25 11.38 7.70 -12.11
CA ARG A 25 12.40 6.79 -12.64
C ARG A 25 11.79 5.52 -13.26
N ALA A 26 10.74 4.96 -12.68
CA ALA A 26 10.03 3.83 -13.28
C ALA A 26 9.43 4.20 -14.65
N LEU A 27 8.84 5.40 -14.77
CA LEU A 27 8.28 5.91 -16.03
C LEU A 27 9.36 6.17 -17.09
N GLU A 28 10.52 6.69 -16.69
CA GLU A 28 11.67 6.87 -17.59
C GLU A 28 12.17 5.53 -18.12
N ILE A 29 12.34 4.54 -17.24
CA ILE A 29 12.74 3.18 -17.63
C ILE A 29 11.70 2.56 -18.59
N GLN A 30 10.42 2.76 -18.31
CA GLN A 30 9.33 2.25 -19.15
C GLN A 30 9.38 2.84 -20.57
N GLN A 31 9.64 4.14 -20.69
CA GLN A 31 9.74 4.83 -21.98
C GLN A 31 11.01 4.47 -22.76
N ALA A 32 12.11 4.22 -22.06
CA ALA A 32 13.40 3.92 -22.66
C ALA A 32 13.56 2.46 -23.11
N THR A 33 12.66 1.56 -22.69
CA THR A 33 12.76 0.12 -22.96
C THR A 33 11.77 -0.29 -24.05
N ASP A 34 12.23 -1.00 -25.09
CA ASP A 34 11.36 -1.56 -26.14
C ASP A 34 10.42 -2.68 -25.63
N LYS A 35 10.70 -3.20 -24.43
CA LYS A 35 9.84 -4.17 -23.74
C LYS A 35 8.67 -3.43 -23.11
N GLN A 36 7.44 -3.87 -23.38
CA GLN A 36 6.21 -3.37 -22.79
C GLN A 36 6.04 -3.77 -21.32
N MET A 37 7.03 -3.46 -20.47
CA MET A 37 6.95 -3.71 -19.04
C MET A 37 5.96 -2.76 -18.38
N ARG A 38 5.18 -3.27 -17.43
CA ARG A 38 4.28 -2.46 -16.60
C ARG A 38 5.09 -1.78 -15.50
N ILE A 39 4.62 -0.62 -15.02
CA ILE A 39 5.26 0.13 -13.92
C ILE A 39 5.52 -0.77 -12.69
N GLY A 40 4.56 -1.63 -12.32
CA GLY A 40 4.72 -2.57 -11.21
C GLY A 40 5.89 -3.53 -11.38
N GLU A 41 6.07 -4.09 -12.58
CA GLU A 41 7.17 -4.99 -12.90
C GLU A 41 8.51 -4.28 -12.85
N ILE A 42 8.56 -3.02 -13.29
CA ILE A 42 9.78 -2.20 -13.21
C ILE A 42 10.13 -1.92 -11.74
N ILE A 43 9.17 -1.54 -10.91
CA ILE A 43 9.38 -1.29 -9.47
C ILE A 43 9.91 -2.56 -8.77
N ALA A 44 9.34 -3.72 -9.08
CA ALA A 44 9.80 -5.00 -8.53
C ALA A 44 11.21 -5.35 -9.02
N TYR A 45 11.47 -5.20 -10.33
CA TYR A 45 12.76 -5.48 -10.94
C TYR A 45 13.88 -4.59 -10.36
N GLN A 46 13.57 -3.34 -10.05
CA GLN A 46 14.51 -2.42 -9.38
C GLN A 46 14.68 -2.70 -7.88
N GLY A 47 13.91 -3.63 -7.31
CA GLY A 47 13.97 -4.03 -5.90
C GLY A 47 13.39 -2.99 -4.92
N TRP A 48 12.64 -2.01 -5.40
CA TRP A 48 12.08 -0.94 -4.55
C TRP A 48 10.89 -1.40 -3.73
N LEU A 49 10.12 -2.35 -4.25
CA LEU A 49 8.99 -2.95 -3.56
C LEU A 49 8.82 -4.40 -4.00
N LYS A 50 8.40 -5.27 -3.09
CA LYS A 50 8.17 -6.68 -3.40
C LYS A 50 7.00 -6.84 -4.36
N GLN A 51 7.11 -7.79 -5.29
CA GLN A 51 6.07 -8.08 -6.28
C GLN A 51 4.73 -8.39 -5.60
N GLU A 52 4.74 -9.15 -4.50
CA GLU A 52 3.51 -9.53 -3.80
C GLU A 52 2.77 -8.33 -3.19
N THR A 53 3.51 -7.31 -2.74
CA THR A 53 2.92 -6.06 -2.27
C THR A 53 2.33 -5.29 -3.46
N ILE A 54 3.05 -5.23 -4.58
CA ILE A 54 2.57 -4.57 -5.81
C ILE A 54 1.28 -5.23 -6.31
N ASP A 55 1.25 -6.56 -6.39
CA ASP A 55 0.09 -7.35 -6.82
C ASP A 55 -1.10 -7.12 -5.90
N PHE A 56 -0.88 -7.09 -4.58
CA PHE A 56 -1.94 -6.76 -3.63
C PHE A 56 -2.57 -5.40 -3.91
N PHE A 57 -1.77 -4.36 -4.16
CA PHE A 57 -2.27 -3.01 -4.45
C PHE A 57 -2.94 -2.90 -5.82
N ALA A 58 -2.45 -3.64 -6.82
CA ALA A 58 -2.99 -3.64 -8.18
C ALA A 58 -4.31 -4.41 -8.28
N GLU A 59 -4.42 -5.56 -7.60
CA GLU A 59 -5.48 -6.53 -7.85
C GLU A 59 -6.41 -6.71 -6.66
N CYS A 60 -5.88 -6.85 -5.45
CA CYS A 60 -6.69 -7.18 -4.26
C CYS A 60 -7.34 -5.94 -3.63
N LEU A 61 -6.57 -4.88 -3.39
CA LEU A 61 -7.01 -3.68 -2.68
C LEU A 61 -8.29 -3.03 -3.28
N PRO A 62 -8.45 -2.93 -4.62
CA PRO A 62 -9.66 -2.38 -5.22
C PRO A 62 -10.92 -3.21 -4.91
N GLN A 63 -10.79 -4.53 -4.82
CA GLN A 63 -11.91 -5.46 -4.60
C GLN A 63 -12.36 -5.50 -3.14
N MET A 64 -11.47 -5.15 -2.21
CA MET A 64 -11.74 -5.24 -0.78
C MET A 64 -12.82 -4.26 -0.27
N ARG A 65 -13.20 -3.25 -1.06
CA ARG A 65 -14.34 -2.37 -0.72
C ARG A 65 -15.67 -3.09 -0.66
N SER A 66 -15.81 -4.17 -1.42
CA SER A 66 -17.04 -4.97 -1.48
C SER A 66 -17.03 -6.11 -0.45
N GLN A 67 -15.98 -6.23 0.35
CA GLN A 67 -15.83 -7.27 1.37
C GLN A 67 -16.10 -6.72 2.78
N PRO A 68 -16.43 -7.57 3.76
CA PRO A 68 -16.55 -7.17 5.16
C PRO A 68 -15.28 -6.47 5.64
N LYS A 69 -15.43 -5.40 6.43
CA LYS A 69 -14.30 -4.66 7.00
C LYS A 69 -13.42 -5.61 7.83
N GLN A 70 -12.19 -5.84 7.37
CA GLN A 70 -11.19 -6.57 8.15
C GLN A 70 -10.41 -5.63 9.06
N ARG A 71 -9.77 -6.20 10.09
CA ARG A 71 -8.85 -5.47 10.97
C ARG A 71 -7.62 -5.01 10.20
N ILE A 72 -7.06 -3.85 10.56
CA ILE A 72 -5.89 -3.27 9.88
C ILE A 72 -4.69 -4.23 9.78
N GLY A 73 -4.42 -5.01 10.83
CA GLY A 73 -3.33 -5.99 10.83
C GLY A 73 -3.47 -7.04 9.72
N GLN A 74 -4.70 -7.46 9.40
CA GLN A 74 -4.96 -8.41 8.32
C GLN A 74 -4.67 -7.80 6.95
N TYR A 75 -5.03 -6.53 6.74
CA TYR A 75 -4.70 -5.81 5.51
C TYR A 75 -3.19 -5.68 5.31
N LEU A 76 -2.47 -5.25 6.35
CA LEU A 76 -1.01 -5.11 6.30
C LEU A 76 -0.33 -6.47 6.05
N LYS A 77 -0.87 -7.56 6.60
CA LYS A 77 -0.40 -8.92 6.33
C LYS A 77 -0.64 -9.34 4.88
N LEU A 78 -1.85 -9.14 4.36
CA LEU A 78 -2.19 -9.48 2.98
C LEU A 78 -1.34 -8.71 1.98
N ALA A 79 -1.01 -7.45 2.29
CA ALA A 79 -0.08 -6.62 1.54
C ALA A 79 1.40 -7.03 1.70
N ARG A 80 1.71 -8.08 2.47
CA ARG A 80 3.06 -8.54 2.80
C ARG A 80 3.95 -7.49 3.48
N LEU A 81 3.34 -6.50 4.12
CA LEU A 81 4.03 -5.43 4.85
C LEU A 81 4.43 -5.87 6.26
N ILE A 82 3.60 -6.72 6.87
CA ILE A 82 3.89 -7.38 8.15
C ILE A 82 3.57 -8.87 8.08
N ASN A 83 4.01 -9.64 9.07
CA ASN A 83 3.72 -11.07 9.20
C ASN A 83 3.00 -11.41 10.51
N ASP A 84 2.61 -12.67 10.69
CA ASP A 84 1.88 -13.14 11.88
C ASP A 84 2.64 -12.91 13.19
N ARG A 85 3.97 -13.05 13.20
CA ARG A 85 4.78 -12.79 14.38
C ARG A 85 4.73 -11.32 14.78
N GLN A 86 4.81 -10.43 13.79
CA GLN A 86 4.70 -8.98 14.01
C GLN A 86 3.28 -8.59 14.46
N ILE A 87 2.24 -9.19 13.88
CA ILE A 87 0.85 -8.98 14.34
C ILE A 87 0.72 -9.38 15.81
N GLN A 88 1.19 -10.58 16.19
CA GLN A 88 1.10 -11.03 17.57
C GLN A 88 1.87 -10.10 18.51
N ALA A 89 3.09 -9.71 18.15
CA ALA A 89 3.88 -8.78 18.94
C ALA A 89 3.19 -7.41 19.14
N ILE A 90 2.51 -6.88 18.12
CA ILE A 90 1.72 -5.66 18.26
C ILE A 90 0.54 -5.89 19.20
N LEU A 91 -0.20 -6.99 19.05
CA LEU A 91 -1.36 -7.29 19.88
C LEU A 91 -0.97 -7.45 21.35
N ASP A 92 0.15 -8.10 21.63
CA ASP A 92 0.68 -8.26 22.99
C ASP A 92 1.05 -6.90 23.60
N GLU A 93 1.66 -6.00 22.81
CA GLU A 93 2.03 -4.66 23.26
C GLU A 93 0.82 -3.71 23.43
N GLN A 94 -0.24 -3.89 22.63
CA GLN A 94 -1.51 -3.16 22.84
C GLN A 94 -2.17 -3.49 24.18
N LEU A 95 -1.90 -4.67 24.77
CA LEU A 95 -2.43 -5.02 26.09
C LEU A 95 -1.72 -4.28 27.24
N GLN A 96 -0.55 -3.73 26.98
CA GLN A 96 0.31 -3.09 27.97
C GLN A 96 0.44 -1.56 27.76
N THR A 97 -0.18 -1.03 26.70
CA THR A 97 -0.06 0.38 26.29
C THR A 97 -1.40 0.90 25.78
N ASP A 98 -1.59 2.22 25.80
CA ASP A 98 -2.76 2.87 25.19
C ASP A 98 -2.61 3.09 23.67
N LEU A 99 -1.56 2.53 23.06
CA LEU A 99 -1.25 2.71 21.65
C LEU A 99 -2.13 1.82 20.76
N ARG A 100 -2.54 2.37 19.62
CA ARG A 100 -3.28 1.63 18.59
C ARG A 100 -2.32 0.76 17.78
N PHE A 101 -2.86 -0.30 17.18
CA PHE A 101 -2.12 -1.24 16.33
C PHE A 101 -1.19 -0.54 15.31
N GLY A 102 -1.72 0.45 14.60
CA GLY A 102 -0.96 1.19 13.59
C GLY A 102 0.17 2.04 14.17
N GLU A 103 -0.03 2.62 15.36
CA GLU A 103 0.99 3.42 16.05
C GLU A 103 2.17 2.55 16.48
N ILE A 104 1.89 1.37 17.06
CA ILE A 104 2.93 0.40 17.44
C ILE A 104 3.68 -0.09 16.20
N ALA A 105 2.98 -0.41 15.11
CA ALA A 105 3.61 -0.89 13.88
C ALA A 105 4.58 0.14 13.28
N VAL A 106 4.25 1.44 13.38
CA VAL A 106 5.13 2.55 13.00
C VAL A 106 6.30 2.70 13.95
N LEU A 107 6.06 2.69 15.27
CA LEU A 107 7.12 2.82 16.28
C LEU A 107 8.15 1.69 16.18
N LYS A 108 7.74 0.48 15.78
CA LYS A 108 8.65 -0.65 15.53
C LYS A 108 9.38 -0.56 14.18
N GLY A 109 9.06 0.42 13.34
CA GLY A 109 9.66 0.59 12.01
C GLY A 109 9.26 -0.49 11.00
N TRP A 110 8.16 -1.22 11.23
CA TRP A 110 7.73 -2.29 10.32
C TRP A 110 6.91 -1.78 9.14
N VAL A 111 6.22 -0.65 9.34
CA VAL A 111 5.48 0.09 8.32
C VAL A 111 5.62 1.58 8.61
N ASN A 112 5.55 2.43 7.58
CA ASN A 112 5.55 3.87 7.78
C ASN A 112 4.14 4.42 8.08
N THR A 113 4.11 5.65 8.58
CA THR A 113 2.89 6.35 8.98
C THR A 113 1.95 6.57 7.79
N GLU A 114 2.51 6.84 6.60
CA GLU A 114 1.78 7.08 5.37
C GLU A 114 0.98 5.85 4.94
N THR A 115 1.58 4.67 5.00
CA THR A 115 0.94 3.39 4.66
C THR A 115 -0.18 3.08 5.65
N VAL A 116 0.06 3.24 6.95
CA VAL A 116 -0.97 3.02 7.98
C VAL A 116 -2.16 3.96 7.75
N ASN A 117 -1.90 5.26 7.57
CA ASN A 117 -2.94 6.25 7.35
C ASN A 117 -3.71 6.00 6.05
N PHE A 118 -3.02 5.59 4.99
CA PHE A 118 -3.64 5.23 3.72
C PHE A 118 -4.63 4.06 3.89
N ILE A 119 -4.22 2.98 4.57
CA ILE A 119 -5.09 1.83 4.79
C ILE A 119 -6.29 2.23 5.66
N ILE A 120 -6.10 3.01 6.74
CA ILE A 120 -7.21 3.48 7.59
C ILE A 120 -8.25 4.24 6.76
N ARG A 121 -7.81 5.19 5.93
CA ARG A 121 -8.69 5.97 5.04
C ARG A 121 -9.46 5.06 4.07
N HIS A 122 -8.78 4.08 3.46
CA HIS A 122 -9.44 3.12 2.57
C HIS A 122 -10.50 2.28 3.30
N LEU A 123 -10.24 1.84 4.53
CA LEU A 123 -11.21 1.10 5.37
C LEU A 123 -12.39 1.96 5.83
N GLN A 124 -12.20 3.28 5.91
CA GLN A 124 -13.26 4.25 6.17
C GLN A 124 -14.12 4.55 4.93
N GLY A 125 -13.76 4.00 3.77
CA GLY A 125 -14.49 4.18 2.52
C GLY A 125 -14.03 5.39 1.70
N GLU A 126 -12.88 5.98 2.03
CA GLU A 126 -12.35 7.09 1.23
C GLU A 126 -12.06 6.61 -0.21
N PRO A 127 -12.55 7.33 -1.24
CA PRO A 127 -12.26 6.98 -2.60
C PRO A 127 -10.77 7.15 -2.88
N LEU A 128 -10.17 6.07 -3.38
CA LEU A 128 -8.84 6.04 -3.97
C LEU A 128 -8.72 7.03 -5.14
N ALA A 129 -9.82 7.45 -5.79
CA ALA A 129 -9.79 8.32 -6.96
C ALA A 129 -9.21 9.72 -6.68
N ILE A 130 -8.71 10.36 -7.74
CA ILE A 130 -8.39 11.79 -7.74
C ILE A 130 -9.73 12.53 -7.66
N SER A 131 -10.01 13.22 -6.54
CA SER A 131 -11.02 14.27 -6.55
C SER A 131 -10.52 15.38 -7.47
N LEU A 132 -10.96 15.38 -8.72
CA LEU A 132 -10.91 16.56 -9.56
C LEU A 132 -11.90 17.56 -8.96
N SER A 133 -11.47 18.33 -7.97
CA SER A 133 -12.17 19.56 -7.59
C SER A 133 -12.13 20.49 -8.81
N LYS A 134 -13.32 20.76 -9.37
CA LYS A 134 -13.54 21.83 -10.34
C LYS A 134 -13.24 23.19 -9.74
#